data_AF-A0A2V9VRJ7-F1
#
_entry.id   AF-A0A2V9VRJ7-F1
#
_cell.length_a   1.000
_cell.length_b   1.000
_cell.length_c   1.000
_cell.angle_alpha   90.00
_cell.angle_beta   90.00
_cell.angle_gamma   90.00
#
_symmetry.space_group_name_H-M   'P 1'
#
loop_
_entity.id
_entity.type
_entity.pdbx_description
1 polymer ?
#
loop_
_entity_poly.entity_id
_entity_poly.type
_entity_poly.pdbx_seq_one_letter_code
_entity_poly.pdbx_strand_id
1 'polypeptide(L)'
;MSHGLQFDLNYTWSKSIDLTSDAVRVGFNSGLSSGLGGIINTWAPNQLRGVSDFDTAHQFNANWILELPFGKGKALASNAHGVVNAIIGGWELSGIARWTTGFPSNISNGATWPTDWQLPGNATLIGTPHTKTTKGTDANGPFVSVFPSPLPTLPNGLGLGPFRHDFPGESGTRNQIRGDGFATFDAGLSKFWKMPYAESHLVRLRWEVFNVPNLTRFDVASITNGLDQGAAFGKYSGLLTNPRVMQLAVRYEF
;
A
#
# COMPACT_ATOMS: atom_id res chain seq x y z
N MET A 1 -5.87 -29.20 14.00
CA MET A 1 -6.53 -28.03 14.61
C MET A 1 -6.85 -28.34 16.06
N SER A 2 -6.20 -27.71 17.03
CA SER A 2 -6.68 -27.75 18.42
C SER A 2 -7.66 -26.59 18.62
N HIS A 3 -8.88 -26.86 19.10
CA HIS A 3 -9.92 -25.86 19.39
C HIS A 3 -10.55 -25.08 18.22
N GLY A 4 -10.43 -25.57 16.97
CA GLY A 4 -11.15 -24.96 15.82
C GLY A 4 -10.57 -23.64 15.31
N LEU A 5 -9.35 -23.27 15.74
CA LEU A 5 -8.62 -22.13 15.20
C LEU A 5 -7.41 -22.62 14.40
N GLN A 6 -7.25 -22.07 13.20
CA GLN A 6 -6.05 -22.14 12.39
C GLN A 6 -5.64 -20.71 12.03
N PHE A 7 -4.36 -20.38 12.20
CA PHE A 7 -3.85 -19.06 11.83
C PHE A 7 -2.39 -19.16 11.37
N ASP A 8 -1.99 -18.24 10.52
CA ASP A 8 -0.61 -18.06 10.06
C ASP A 8 -0.27 -16.56 10.07
N LEU A 9 0.93 -16.24 10.55
CA LEU A 9 1.44 -14.88 10.70
C LEU A 9 2.85 -14.79 10.15
N ASN A 10 3.05 -13.89 9.20
CA ASN A 10 4.36 -13.58 8.63
C ASN A 10 4.67 -12.11 8.79
N TYR A 11 5.85 -11.83 9.33
CA TYR A 11 6.40 -10.48 9.40
C TYR A 11 7.81 -10.47 8.82
N THR A 12 8.07 -9.51 7.94
CA THR A 12 9.37 -9.32 7.33
C THR A 12 9.80 -7.87 7.52
N TRP A 13 11.01 -7.71 8.03
CA TRP A 13 11.73 -6.44 8.02
C TRP A 13 12.85 -6.54 6.99
N SER A 14 12.98 -5.52 6.14
CA SER A 14 14.03 -5.48 5.12
C SER A 14 14.55 -4.06 4.95
N LYS A 15 15.79 -3.95 4.46
CA LYS A 15 16.35 -2.67 4.03
C LYS A 15 17.26 -2.92 2.84
N SER A 16 16.90 -2.35 1.70
CA SER A 16 17.70 -2.39 0.47
C SER A 16 18.32 -1.03 0.19
N ILE A 17 19.60 -1.03 -0.21
CA ILE A 17 20.37 0.16 -0.58
C ILE A 17 21.09 -0.12 -1.89
N ASP A 18 20.95 0.78 -2.85
CA ASP A 18 21.65 0.75 -4.13
C ASP A 18 21.98 2.16 -4.62
N LEU A 19 22.66 2.25 -5.77
CA LEU A 19 23.00 3.51 -6.45
C LEU A 19 21.90 3.97 -7.41
N THR A 20 21.15 3.00 -7.94
CA THR A 20 20.03 3.17 -8.85
C THR A 20 19.13 1.94 -8.74
N SER A 21 17.83 2.08 -8.92
CA SER A 21 16.92 0.94 -9.13
C SER A 21 16.15 1.14 -10.42
N ASP A 22 16.17 0.13 -11.26
CA ASP A 22 15.21 0.00 -12.35
C ASP A 22 15.00 -1.50 -12.62
N ALA A 23 13.85 -1.86 -13.17
CA ALA A 23 13.63 -3.24 -13.59
C ALA A 23 14.33 -3.44 -14.95
N VAL A 24 15.23 -4.43 -15.04
CA VAL A 24 15.97 -4.72 -16.29
C VAL A 24 15.06 -4.99 -17.51
N ARG A 25 13.81 -5.42 -17.26
CA ARG A 25 12.80 -5.69 -18.29
C ARG A 25 12.02 -4.46 -18.76
N VAL A 26 12.10 -3.34 -18.06
CA VAL A 26 11.43 -2.09 -18.48
C VAL A 26 12.44 -1.21 -19.20
N GLY A 27 11.96 -0.37 -20.11
CA GLY A 27 12.83 0.54 -20.86
C GLY A 27 13.58 1.47 -19.91
N PHE A 28 14.74 1.97 -20.37
CA PHE A 28 15.43 3.07 -19.70
C PHE A 28 14.39 4.16 -19.36
N ASN A 29 14.40 4.61 -18.11
CA ASN A 29 13.47 5.62 -17.61
C ASN A 29 12.05 5.18 -17.24
N SER A 30 11.75 3.87 -17.20
CA SER A 30 10.37 3.37 -17.05
C SER A 30 10.07 2.68 -15.71
N GLY A 31 11.03 2.69 -14.78
CA GLY A 31 10.90 2.10 -13.45
C GLY A 31 10.03 2.90 -12.45
N LEU A 32 9.94 2.37 -11.23
CA LEU A 32 9.18 2.94 -10.11
C LEU A 32 9.64 4.37 -9.71
N SER A 33 10.85 4.78 -10.10
CA SER A 33 11.48 6.05 -9.74
C SER A 33 11.23 7.22 -10.70
N SER A 34 10.20 7.18 -11.55
CA SER A 34 9.90 8.27 -12.50
C SER A 34 11.09 8.63 -13.40
N GLY A 35 11.81 7.60 -13.85
CA GLY A 35 12.81 7.78 -14.88
C GLY A 35 14.11 8.42 -14.41
N LEU A 36 14.77 7.79 -13.45
CA LEU A 36 16.15 8.10 -13.06
C LEU A 36 16.96 6.83 -12.82
N GLY A 37 16.71 5.79 -13.63
CA GLY A 37 17.40 4.50 -13.57
C GLY A 37 18.89 4.57 -13.94
N GLY A 38 19.38 5.73 -14.38
CA GLY A 38 20.78 5.98 -14.72
C GLY A 38 21.55 6.69 -13.62
N ILE A 39 22.87 6.48 -13.60
CA ILE A 39 23.79 7.27 -12.79
C ILE A 39 23.95 8.63 -13.48
N ILE A 40 23.51 9.71 -12.81
CA ILE A 40 23.55 11.08 -13.35
C ILE A 40 25.00 11.58 -13.43
N ASN A 41 25.71 11.59 -12.31
CA ASN A 41 27.12 11.96 -12.29
C ASN A 41 28.02 10.73 -12.36
N THR A 42 28.51 10.41 -13.56
CA THR A 42 29.43 9.27 -13.76
C THR A 42 30.81 9.46 -13.11
N TRP A 43 31.23 10.70 -12.85
CA TRP A 43 32.44 11.01 -12.09
C TRP A 43 32.28 10.82 -10.59
N ALA A 44 31.04 10.80 -10.08
CA ALA A 44 30.71 10.60 -8.68
C ALA A 44 29.48 9.68 -8.50
N PRO A 45 29.58 8.39 -8.88
CA PRO A 45 28.43 7.48 -8.97
C PRO A 45 27.74 7.22 -7.62
N ASN A 46 28.44 7.46 -6.50
CA ASN A 46 27.91 7.27 -5.16
C ASN A 46 26.98 8.40 -4.68
N GLN A 47 26.81 9.49 -5.45
CA GLN A 47 25.95 10.63 -5.06
C GLN A 47 24.49 10.22 -4.84
N LEU A 48 23.99 9.23 -5.59
CA LEU A 48 22.62 8.72 -5.49
C LEU A 48 22.45 7.52 -4.56
N ARG A 49 23.51 7.13 -3.82
CA ARG A 49 23.45 5.98 -2.93
C ARG A 49 22.37 6.20 -1.87
N GLY A 50 21.32 5.40 -1.93
CA GLY A 50 20.14 5.57 -1.10
C GLY A 50 19.34 4.29 -0.96
N VAL A 51 18.26 4.36 -0.19
CA VAL A 51 17.29 3.26 -0.10
C VAL A 51 16.79 2.93 -1.51
N SER A 52 16.60 1.66 -1.86
CA SER A 52 16.11 1.24 -3.19
C SER A 52 14.64 1.64 -3.44
N ASP A 53 14.25 1.82 -4.70
CA ASP A 53 12.87 2.25 -5.05
C ASP A 53 11.80 1.22 -4.67
N PHE A 54 12.18 -0.05 -4.61
CA PHE A 54 11.31 -1.18 -4.23
C PHE A 54 11.41 -1.54 -2.73
N ASP A 55 12.14 -0.74 -1.95
CA ASP A 55 12.34 -1.03 -0.53
C ASP A 55 11.03 -0.95 0.24
N THR A 56 10.64 -2.09 0.82
CA THR A 56 9.51 -2.20 1.73
C THR A 56 10.03 -2.56 3.12
N ALA A 57 10.20 -1.56 3.97
CA ALA A 57 10.80 -1.70 5.29
C ALA A 57 10.09 -2.73 6.18
N HIS A 58 8.75 -2.70 6.19
CA HIS A 58 7.94 -3.64 6.95
C HIS A 58 6.85 -4.26 6.08
N GLN A 59 6.69 -5.58 6.19
CA GLN A 59 5.60 -6.33 5.59
C GLN A 59 4.99 -7.26 6.63
N PHE A 60 3.67 -7.22 6.74
CA PHE A 60 2.87 -8.03 7.64
C PHE A 60 1.79 -8.74 6.83
N ASN A 61 1.70 -10.06 6.99
CA ASN A 61 0.64 -10.88 6.42
C ASN A 61 0.08 -11.78 7.51
N ALA A 62 -1.24 -11.82 7.63
CA ALA A 62 -1.95 -12.69 8.54
C ALA A 62 -3.10 -13.37 7.82
N ASN A 63 -3.30 -14.65 8.07
CA ASN A 63 -4.52 -15.35 7.70
C ASN A 63 -5.03 -16.17 8.88
N TRP A 64 -6.33 -16.34 8.97
CA TRP A 64 -6.95 -17.17 9.99
C TRP A 64 -8.27 -17.76 9.53
N ILE A 65 -8.60 -18.90 10.13
CA ILE A 65 -9.88 -19.59 10.05
C ILE A 65 -10.25 -19.98 11.48
N LEU A 66 -11.39 -19.50 11.95
CA LEU A 66 -11.93 -19.72 13.28
C LEU A 66 -13.31 -20.33 13.16
N GLU A 67 -13.44 -21.59 13.52
CA GLU A 67 -14.73 -22.20 13.81
C GLU A 67 -15.29 -21.60 15.10
N LEU A 68 -16.47 -20.99 15.03
CA LEU A 68 -17.06 -20.38 16.22
C LEU A 68 -17.42 -21.47 17.25
N PRO A 69 -17.20 -21.23 18.56
CA PRO A 69 -17.37 -22.24 19.60
C PRO A 69 -18.85 -22.51 19.96
N PHE A 70 -19.81 -22.14 19.11
CA PHE A 70 -21.24 -22.28 19.38
C PHE A 70 -21.83 -23.53 18.69
N GLY A 71 -22.72 -24.23 19.39
CA GLY A 71 -23.54 -25.32 18.85
C GLY A 71 -23.33 -26.67 19.54
N LYS A 72 -24.06 -27.68 19.05
CA LYS A 72 -24.07 -29.03 19.61
C LYS A 72 -22.64 -29.60 19.63
N GLY A 73 -22.16 -29.95 20.83
CA GLY A 73 -20.81 -30.52 21.01
C GLY A 73 -19.64 -29.53 20.93
N LYS A 74 -19.91 -28.21 20.91
CA LYS A 74 -18.88 -27.15 21.01
C LYS A 74 -18.83 -26.59 22.44
N ALA A 75 -17.82 -25.76 22.72
CA ALA A 75 -17.55 -25.23 24.07
C ALA A 75 -18.68 -24.33 24.62
N LEU A 76 -19.40 -23.62 23.76
CA LEU A 76 -20.54 -22.77 24.10
C LEU A 76 -21.82 -23.35 23.50
N ALA A 77 -22.90 -23.36 24.29
CA ALA A 77 -24.20 -23.91 23.91
C ALA A 77 -24.14 -25.39 23.45
N SER A 78 -23.38 -26.22 24.17
CA SER A 78 -23.19 -27.65 23.90
C SER A 78 -24.50 -28.45 23.83
N ASN A 79 -25.52 -28.03 24.57
CA ASN A 79 -26.86 -28.62 24.63
C ASN A 79 -27.84 -28.02 23.61
N ALA A 80 -27.37 -27.24 22.63
CA ALA A 80 -28.24 -26.69 21.60
C ALA A 80 -28.82 -27.82 20.73
N HIS A 81 -30.14 -27.85 20.59
CA HIS A 81 -30.86 -28.85 19.82
C HIS A 81 -31.87 -28.18 18.86
N GLY A 82 -32.25 -28.91 17.80
CA GLY A 82 -33.23 -28.46 16.81
C GLY A 82 -32.88 -27.12 16.16
N VAL A 83 -33.87 -26.22 16.11
CA VAL A 83 -33.77 -24.89 15.46
C VAL A 83 -32.66 -24.03 16.07
N VAL A 84 -32.44 -24.12 17.39
CA VAL A 84 -31.40 -23.33 18.07
C VAL A 84 -30.03 -23.69 17.51
N ASN A 85 -29.72 -24.99 17.35
CA ASN A 85 -28.47 -25.44 16.75
C ASN A 85 -28.36 -25.06 15.27
N ALA A 86 -29.47 -25.06 14.53
CA ALA A 86 -29.48 -24.61 13.13
C ALA A 86 -29.10 -23.13 12.99
N ILE A 87 -29.42 -22.29 13.98
CA ILE A 87 -29.10 -20.85 13.98
C ILE A 87 -27.66 -20.61 14.47
N ILE A 88 -27.27 -21.22 15.59
CA ILE A 88 -25.99 -20.88 16.26
C ILE A 88 -24.83 -21.81 15.89
N GLY A 89 -25.09 -22.99 15.33
CA GLY A 89 -24.07 -23.98 15.00
C GLY A 89 -23.45 -23.78 13.62
N GLY A 90 -22.22 -24.28 13.45
CA GLY A 90 -21.58 -24.43 12.14
C GLY A 90 -21.14 -23.12 11.49
N TRP A 91 -20.87 -22.08 12.27
CA TRP A 91 -20.27 -20.84 11.77
C TRP A 91 -18.74 -20.94 11.73
N GLU A 92 -18.17 -20.42 10.65
CA GLU A 92 -16.73 -20.32 10.44
C GLU A 92 -16.41 -18.89 10.01
N LEU A 93 -15.47 -18.26 10.70
CA LEU A 93 -14.95 -16.93 10.38
C LEU A 93 -13.55 -17.07 9.79
N SER A 94 -13.34 -16.52 8.61
CA SER A 94 -12.05 -16.47 7.93
C SER A 94 -11.62 -15.03 7.73
N GLY A 95 -10.31 -14.78 7.68
CA GLY A 95 -9.79 -13.46 7.37
C GLY A 95 -8.38 -13.49 6.85
N ILE A 96 -8.06 -12.48 6.04
CA ILE A 96 -6.72 -12.22 5.51
C ILE A 96 -6.44 -10.73 5.72
N ALA A 97 -5.34 -10.43 6.41
CA ALA A 97 -4.85 -9.07 6.58
C ALA A 97 -3.46 -8.93 5.96
N ARG A 98 -3.27 -7.87 5.17
CA ARG A 98 -1.99 -7.52 4.59
C ARG A 98 -1.68 -6.06 4.87
N TRP A 99 -0.48 -5.80 5.35
CA TRP A 99 0.01 -4.44 5.55
C TRP A 99 1.47 -4.34 5.14
N THR A 100 1.82 -3.25 4.46
CA THR A 100 3.21 -2.93 4.13
C THR A 100 3.47 -1.45 4.31
N THR A 101 4.71 -1.09 4.63
CA THR A 101 5.17 0.29 4.42
C THR A 101 5.09 0.67 2.94
N GLY A 102 4.98 1.97 2.64
CA GLY A 102 5.01 2.44 1.25
C GLY A 102 6.40 2.38 0.64
N PHE A 103 6.43 2.36 -0.68
CA PHE A 103 7.66 2.56 -1.42
C PHE A 103 8.18 3.98 -1.18
N PRO A 104 9.51 4.18 -1.19
CA PRO A 104 10.06 5.51 -1.30
C PRO A 104 9.79 6.08 -2.71
N SER A 105 9.85 7.41 -2.81
CA SER A 105 9.74 8.12 -4.07
C SER A 105 10.72 9.29 -4.12
N ASN A 106 11.16 9.58 -5.32
CA ASN A 106 11.98 10.73 -5.66
C ASN A 106 11.16 12.00 -5.81
N ILE A 107 11.81 13.14 -5.62
CA ILE A 107 11.36 14.45 -6.09
C ILE A 107 12.23 14.82 -7.28
N SER A 108 11.59 14.98 -8.44
CA SER A 108 12.25 15.31 -9.68
C SER A 108 12.65 16.78 -9.70
N ASN A 109 13.80 17.05 -10.29
CA ASN A 109 14.31 18.38 -10.53
C ASN A 109 13.47 19.20 -11.54
N GLY A 110 12.49 18.56 -12.20
CA GLY A 110 11.70 19.16 -13.27
C GLY A 110 12.53 19.35 -14.53
N ALA A 111 12.19 20.34 -15.34
CA ALA A 111 12.93 20.69 -16.56
C ALA A 111 14.27 21.44 -16.29
N THR A 112 15.16 20.83 -15.50
CA THR A 112 16.50 21.38 -15.14
C THR A 112 17.55 20.27 -15.25
N TRP A 113 18.66 20.52 -15.96
CA TRP A 113 19.72 19.54 -16.30
C TRP A 113 21.13 20.06 -15.99
N PRO A 114 21.53 20.20 -14.72
CA PRO A 114 22.76 20.89 -14.37
C PRO A 114 24.01 20.01 -14.47
N THR A 115 23.87 18.69 -14.44
CA THR A 115 25.00 17.73 -14.44
C THR A 115 24.97 16.77 -15.62
N ASP A 116 23.80 16.32 -16.04
CA ASP A 116 23.61 15.45 -17.21
C ASP A 116 22.56 16.05 -18.14
N TRP A 117 22.80 16.03 -19.45
CA TRP A 117 21.92 16.64 -20.45
C TRP A 117 20.64 15.85 -20.72
N GLN A 118 20.64 14.55 -20.48
CA GLN A 118 19.51 13.66 -20.74
C GLN A 118 18.64 13.47 -19.50
N LEU A 119 19.27 13.36 -18.33
CA LEU A 119 18.61 13.10 -17.04
C LEU A 119 18.58 14.38 -16.19
N PRO A 120 17.40 14.94 -15.86
CA PRO A 120 17.31 16.17 -15.08
C PRO A 120 17.74 15.99 -13.63
N GLY A 121 17.75 14.75 -13.17
CA GLY A 121 18.12 14.37 -11.83
C GLY A 121 17.05 14.58 -10.77
N ASN A 122 17.46 14.38 -9.53
CA ASN A 122 16.61 14.60 -8.36
C ASN A 122 16.85 16.00 -7.81
N ALA A 123 15.86 16.54 -7.11
CA ALA A 123 16.11 17.66 -6.21
C ALA A 123 17.16 17.26 -5.15
N THR A 124 17.93 18.21 -4.64
CA THR A 124 18.78 18.03 -3.46
C THR A 124 17.96 18.25 -2.19
N LEU A 125 18.03 17.31 -1.25
CA LEU A 125 17.34 17.43 0.03
C LEU A 125 18.15 18.31 0.99
N ILE A 126 17.61 19.48 1.33
CA ILE A 126 18.25 20.48 2.21
C ILE A 126 17.61 20.55 3.61
N GLY A 127 16.56 19.77 3.85
CA GLY A 127 15.87 19.69 5.14
C GLY A 127 15.07 18.41 5.29
N THR A 128 14.46 18.18 6.46
CA THR A 128 13.64 16.98 6.68
C THR A 128 12.25 17.15 6.06
N PRO A 129 11.84 16.28 5.12
CA PRO A 129 10.51 16.36 4.54
C PRO A 129 9.47 15.78 5.51
N HIS A 130 8.37 16.51 5.69
CA HIS A 130 7.24 16.04 6.48
C HIS A 130 6.13 15.56 5.55
N THR A 131 5.98 14.24 5.46
CA THR A 131 4.96 13.59 4.64
C THR A 131 3.80 13.11 5.51
N LYS A 132 2.59 13.47 5.12
CA LYS A 132 1.33 12.99 5.70
C LYS A 132 0.23 13.14 4.66
N THR A 133 -0.39 12.04 4.27
CA THR A 133 -1.52 12.05 3.35
C THR A 133 -2.62 12.96 3.87
N THR A 134 -2.88 14.03 3.12
CA THR A 134 -3.78 15.11 3.52
C THR A 134 -4.74 15.40 2.38
N LYS A 135 -6.03 15.51 2.73
CA LYS A 135 -7.09 15.89 1.80
C LYS A 135 -7.26 17.40 1.86
N GLY A 136 -7.42 18.02 0.70
CA GLY A 136 -7.60 19.46 0.57
C GLY A 136 -8.55 19.80 -0.57
N THR A 137 -8.73 21.09 -0.81
CA THR A 137 -9.51 21.61 -1.94
C THR A 137 -8.80 22.83 -2.48
N ASP A 138 -8.68 22.91 -3.80
CA ASP A 138 -8.15 24.08 -4.49
C ASP A 138 -9.11 24.52 -5.62
N ALA A 139 -8.65 25.41 -6.49
CA ALA A 139 -9.43 25.91 -7.62
C ALA A 139 -9.90 24.82 -8.60
N ASN A 140 -9.24 23.65 -8.63
CA ASN A 140 -9.58 22.52 -9.50
C ASN A 140 -10.42 21.46 -8.79
N GLY A 141 -10.75 21.67 -7.50
CA GLY A 141 -11.61 20.80 -6.71
C GLY A 141 -10.88 20.04 -5.59
N PRO A 142 -11.47 18.95 -5.09
CA PRO A 142 -10.88 18.18 -4.00
C PRO A 142 -9.62 17.43 -4.49
N PHE A 143 -8.57 17.45 -3.68
CA PHE A 143 -7.33 16.75 -3.98
C PHE A 143 -6.80 16.02 -2.75
N VAL A 144 -5.85 15.10 -2.97
CA VAL A 144 -5.09 14.45 -1.91
C VAL A 144 -3.61 14.64 -2.19
N SER A 145 -2.86 15.08 -1.18
CA SER A 145 -1.42 15.35 -1.28
C SER A 145 -0.63 14.54 -0.25
N VAL A 146 0.62 14.23 -0.59
CA VAL A 146 1.60 13.63 0.32
C VAL A 146 2.09 14.64 1.38
N PHE A 147 1.92 15.94 1.14
CA PHE A 147 2.33 16.98 2.07
C PHE A 147 1.11 17.53 2.84
N PRO A 148 1.27 17.83 4.15
CA PRO A 148 0.19 18.35 4.98
C PRO A 148 -0.20 19.81 4.66
N SER A 149 0.70 20.57 4.06
CA SER A 149 0.51 21.96 3.67
C SER A 149 1.32 22.26 2.41
N PRO A 150 0.98 23.31 1.65
CA PRO A 150 1.83 23.80 0.58
C PRO A 150 3.24 24.11 1.09
N LEU A 151 4.25 23.73 0.32
CA LEU A 151 5.63 24.01 0.66
C LEU A 151 6.00 25.44 0.23
N PRO A 152 6.77 26.19 1.03
CA PRO A 152 7.20 27.53 0.67
C PRO A 152 8.19 27.48 -0.50
N THR A 153 8.10 28.42 -1.43
CA THR A 153 9.09 28.57 -2.51
C THR A 153 10.40 29.12 -1.95
N LEU A 154 11.51 28.51 -2.34
CA LEU A 154 12.85 28.99 -1.97
C LEU A 154 13.17 30.29 -2.74
N PRO A 155 14.06 31.16 -2.19
CA PRO A 155 14.49 32.38 -2.86
C PRO A 155 14.98 32.12 -4.29
N ASN A 156 14.71 33.06 -5.20
CA ASN A 156 15.09 32.98 -6.61
C ASN A 156 14.58 31.72 -7.35
N GLY A 157 13.52 31.08 -6.85
CA GLY A 157 12.96 29.89 -7.47
C GLY A 157 13.86 28.66 -7.35
N LEU A 158 14.76 28.62 -6.35
CA LEU A 158 15.71 27.51 -6.16
C LEU A 158 15.07 26.18 -5.71
N GLY A 159 13.75 26.11 -5.55
CA GLY A 159 13.01 24.90 -5.21
C GLY A 159 11.83 25.15 -4.27
N LEU A 160 11.38 24.10 -3.57
CA LEU A 160 10.18 24.08 -2.72
C LEU A 160 10.47 23.41 -1.37
N GLY A 161 10.30 24.16 -0.28
CA GLY A 161 10.44 23.65 1.09
C GLY A 161 11.80 22.99 1.34
N PRO A 162 11.85 21.69 1.72
CA PRO A 162 13.10 20.98 1.96
C PRO A 162 13.81 20.52 0.68
N PHE A 163 13.27 20.81 -0.51
CA PHE A 163 13.78 20.35 -1.80
C PHE A 163 14.34 21.53 -2.59
N ARG A 164 15.62 21.47 -2.95
CA ARG A 164 16.31 22.45 -3.79
C ARG A 164 16.61 21.85 -5.14
N HIS A 165 16.60 22.63 -6.22
CA HIS A 165 17.21 22.22 -7.48
C HIS A 165 18.68 21.88 -7.26
N ASP A 166 19.18 20.82 -7.89
CA ASP A 166 20.59 20.44 -7.80
C ASP A 166 21.50 21.47 -8.51
N PHE A 167 22.76 21.54 -8.08
CA PHE A 167 23.77 22.40 -8.71
C PHE A 167 24.66 21.62 -9.68
N PRO A 168 25.40 22.29 -10.58
CA PRO A 168 26.34 21.61 -11.47
C PRO A 168 27.30 20.70 -10.70
N GLY A 169 27.34 19.42 -11.10
CA GLY A 169 28.12 18.39 -10.43
C GLY A 169 27.38 17.63 -9.32
N GLU A 170 26.18 18.04 -8.93
CA GLU A 170 25.28 17.28 -8.05
C GLU A 170 24.35 16.37 -8.85
N SER A 171 23.81 15.32 -8.22
CA SER A 171 22.80 14.42 -8.81
C SER A 171 21.46 14.48 -8.07
N GLY A 172 21.36 15.35 -7.06
CA GLY A 172 20.27 15.36 -6.09
C GLY A 172 20.36 14.28 -5.02
N THR A 173 19.26 14.11 -4.29
CA THR A 173 19.10 13.10 -3.24
C THR A 173 18.01 12.10 -3.63
N ARG A 174 18.29 10.81 -3.45
CA ARG A 174 17.36 9.75 -3.85
C ARG A 174 16.38 9.39 -2.73
N ASN A 175 15.15 9.04 -3.13
CA ASN A 175 14.13 8.39 -2.30
C ASN A 175 13.81 9.16 -1.01
N GLN A 176 13.55 10.45 -1.22
CA GLN A 176 13.45 11.46 -0.18
C GLN A 176 12.16 11.37 0.62
N ILE A 177 11.09 10.90 0.00
CA ILE A 177 9.77 10.77 0.62
C ILE A 177 9.29 9.32 0.55
N ARG A 178 8.36 8.95 1.43
CA ARG A 178 7.77 7.62 1.45
C ARG A 178 6.25 7.73 1.54
N GLY A 179 5.55 6.91 0.76
CA GLY A 179 4.09 6.86 0.81
C GLY A 179 3.54 6.07 2.00
N ASP A 180 2.22 6.09 2.14
CA ASP A 180 1.50 5.41 3.22
C ASP A 180 1.55 3.88 3.14
N GLY A 181 1.87 3.32 1.98
CA GLY A 181 1.92 1.89 1.74
C GLY A 181 0.56 1.23 1.60
N PHE A 182 0.60 -0.10 1.60
CA PHE A 182 -0.57 -0.93 1.33
C PHE A 182 -1.18 -1.45 2.63
N ALA A 183 -2.51 -1.49 2.70
CA ALA A 183 -3.21 -2.06 3.84
C ALA A 183 -4.57 -2.58 3.39
N THR A 184 -4.82 -3.88 3.60
CA THR A 184 -6.12 -4.51 3.36
C THR A 184 -6.47 -5.46 4.49
N PHE A 185 -7.76 -5.60 4.73
CA PHE A 185 -8.31 -6.61 5.60
C PHE A 185 -9.58 -7.15 4.95
N ASP A 186 -9.54 -8.41 4.57
CA ASP A 186 -10.64 -9.14 3.94
C ASP A 186 -11.14 -10.19 4.93
N ALA A 187 -12.46 -10.36 5.01
CA ALA A 187 -13.08 -11.31 5.92
C ALA A 187 -14.19 -12.09 5.23
N GLY A 188 -14.34 -13.36 5.61
CA GLY A 188 -15.40 -14.25 5.14
C GLY A 188 -16.10 -14.90 6.31
N LEU A 189 -17.44 -14.87 6.30
CA LEU A 189 -18.28 -15.59 7.25
C LEU A 189 -19.00 -16.71 6.50
N SER A 190 -18.74 -17.95 6.91
CA SER A 190 -19.36 -19.15 6.35
C SER A 190 -20.25 -19.83 7.37
N LYS A 191 -21.34 -20.44 6.89
CA LYS A 191 -22.21 -21.28 7.70
C LYS A 191 -22.55 -22.58 6.98
N PHE A 192 -22.50 -23.67 7.74
CA PHE A 192 -22.77 -25.01 7.25
C PHE A 192 -24.02 -25.58 7.92
N TRP A 193 -24.96 -26.07 7.10
CA TRP A 193 -26.10 -26.86 7.55
C TRP A 193 -26.01 -28.26 6.98
N LYS A 194 -26.01 -29.27 7.86
CA LYS A 194 -26.29 -30.66 7.49
C LYS A 194 -27.80 -30.86 7.47
N MET A 195 -28.34 -31.43 6.39
CA MET A 195 -29.79 -31.61 6.27
C MET A 195 -30.30 -32.73 7.18
N PRO A 196 -31.42 -32.54 7.89
CA PRO A 196 -31.95 -33.52 8.83
C PRO A 196 -32.55 -34.76 8.13
N TYR A 197 -32.91 -34.65 6.85
CA TYR A 197 -33.61 -35.69 6.10
C TYR A 197 -32.69 -36.49 5.15
N ALA A 198 -31.45 -36.03 4.92
CA ALA A 198 -30.46 -36.71 4.09
C ALA A 198 -29.06 -36.33 4.59
N GLU A 199 -28.33 -37.31 5.16
CA GLU A 199 -27.03 -37.06 5.78
C GLU A 199 -25.92 -36.69 4.77
N SER A 200 -26.12 -36.98 3.47
CA SER A 200 -25.23 -36.57 2.38
C SER A 200 -25.44 -35.13 1.91
N HIS A 201 -26.57 -34.50 2.23
CA HIS A 201 -26.91 -33.17 1.72
C HIS A 201 -26.42 -32.05 2.65
N LEU A 202 -25.77 -31.03 2.08
CA LEU A 202 -25.21 -29.90 2.81
C LEU A 202 -25.56 -28.57 2.13
N VAL A 203 -25.99 -27.58 2.92
CA VAL A 203 -26.07 -26.18 2.49
C VAL A 203 -24.92 -25.40 3.08
N ARG A 204 -24.29 -24.56 2.26
CA ARG A 204 -23.27 -23.61 2.66
C ARG A 204 -23.71 -22.19 2.30
N LEU A 205 -23.77 -21.32 3.29
CA LEU A 205 -23.88 -19.88 3.10
C LEU A 205 -22.48 -19.29 3.27
N ARG A 206 -22.07 -18.41 2.35
CA ARG A 206 -20.82 -17.67 2.45
C ARG A 206 -21.09 -16.20 2.22
N TRP A 207 -20.60 -15.37 3.13
CA TRP A 207 -20.59 -13.92 3.00
C TRP A 207 -19.14 -13.44 3.05
N GLU A 208 -18.68 -12.80 1.99
CA GLU A 208 -17.32 -12.27 1.87
C GLU A 208 -17.34 -10.76 1.80
N VAL A 209 -16.40 -10.12 2.49
CA VAL A 209 -16.21 -8.68 2.51
C VAL A 209 -14.73 -8.40 2.23
N PHE A 210 -14.45 -7.82 1.06
CA PHE A 210 -13.13 -7.33 0.69
C PHE A 210 -12.97 -5.88 1.19
N ASN A 211 -11.81 -5.54 1.74
CA ASN A 211 -11.53 -4.27 2.39
C ASN A 211 -12.60 -3.89 3.42
N VAL A 212 -12.79 -4.74 4.43
CA VAL A 212 -13.73 -4.57 5.56
C VAL A 212 -13.71 -3.14 6.15
N PRO A 213 -12.54 -2.56 6.52
CA PRO A 213 -12.45 -1.20 7.06
C PRO A 213 -12.62 -0.09 6.02
N ASN A 214 -12.73 -0.42 4.72
CA ASN A 214 -12.77 0.54 3.61
C ASN A 214 -11.57 1.51 3.62
N LEU A 215 -10.36 0.96 3.82
CA LEU A 215 -9.13 1.74 3.85
C LEU A 215 -8.82 2.29 2.45
N THR A 216 -8.56 3.60 2.38
CA THR A 216 -8.10 4.29 1.18
C THR A 216 -6.60 4.55 1.29
N ARG A 217 -5.79 3.86 0.49
CA ARG A 217 -4.33 4.07 0.41
C ARG A 217 -3.97 4.60 -0.98
N PHE A 218 -3.11 5.60 -1.03
CA PHE A 218 -2.71 6.26 -2.27
C PHE A 218 -1.39 5.70 -2.79
N ASP A 219 -1.27 5.62 -4.11
CA ASP A 219 -0.05 5.13 -4.75
C ASP A 219 0.99 6.24 -4.81
N VAL A 220 2.12 6.03 -4.14
CA VAL A 220 3.25 6.98 -4.17
C VAL A 220 3.83 7.15 -5.56
N ALA A 221 3.74 6.15 -6.44
CA ALA A 221 4.19 6.28 -7.83
C ALA A 221 3.28 7.20 -8.66
N SER A 222 2.06 7.48 -8.17
CA SER A 222 1.09 8.34 -8.85
C SER A 222 1.21 9.83 -8.47
N ILE A 223 2.19 10.18 -7.63
CA ILE A 223 2.36 11.57 -7.19
C ILE A 223 2.95 12.43 -8.30
N THR A 224 2.49 13.68 -8.39
CA THR A 224 3.18 14.70 -9.17
C THR A 224 4.42 15.18 -8.40
N ASN A 225 5.62 14.75 -8.80
CA ASN A 225 6.87 14.95 -8.04
C ASN A 225 7.88 15.93 -8.63
N GLY A 226 7.57 16.64 -9.73
CA GLY A 226 8.47 17.64 -10.31
C GLY A 226 8.38 19.00 -9.60
N LEU A 227 9.52 19.60 -9.26
CA LEU A 227 9.55 20.95 -8.65
C LEU A 227 8.93 22.05 -9.53
N ASP A 228 8.83 21.80 -10.83
CA ASP A 228 8.24 22.69 -11.84
C ASP A 228 6.70 22.57 -11.96
N GLN A 229 6.07 21.70 -11.18
CA GLN A 229 4.63 21.39 -11.29
C GLN A 229 3.72 22.35 -10.49
N GLY A 230 4.30 23.35 -9.85
CA GLY A 230 3.56 24.40 -9.12
C GLY A 230 2.56 23.83 -8.12
N ALA A 231 1.29 24.25 -8.22
CA ALA A 231 0.23 23.83 -7.31
C ALA A 231 -0.16 22.35 -7.42
N ALA A 232 0.26 21.63 -8.47
CA ALA A 232 0.03 20.20 -8.61
C ALA A 232 1.02 19.35 -7.79
N PHE A 233 2.14 19.95 -7.35
CA PHE A 233 3.20 19.25 -6.64
C PHE A 233 2.70 18.48 -5.41
N GLY A 234 3.13 17.22 -5.31
CA GLY A 234 2.82 16.30 -4.23
C GLY A 234 1.40 15.70 -4.27
N LYS A 235 0.57 16.02 -5.28
CA LYS A 235 -0.78 15.45 -5.39
C LYS A 235 -0.76 14.04 -5.94
N TYR A 236 -1.56 13.16 -5.33
CA TYR A 236 -1.80 11.81 -5.80
C TYR A 236 -2.80 11.80 -6.96
N SER A 237 -2.58 10.91 -7.93
CA SER A 237 -3.53 10.65 -9.02
C SER A 237 -4.13 9.24 -8.99
N GLY A 238 -3.63 8.34 -8.14
CA GLY A 238 -4.05 6.94 -8.07
C GLY A 238 -4.16 6.38 -6.65
N LEU A 239 -4.93 5.30 -6.53
CA LEU A 239 -5.11 4.51 -5.31
C LEU A 239 -4.41 3.16 -5.45
N LEU A 240 -3.89 2.65 -4.33
CA LEU A 240 -3.38 1.27 -4.20
C LEU A 240 -4.47 0.27 -3.83
N THR A 241 -5.52 0.73 -3.13
CA THR A 241 -6.59 -0.14 -2.62
C THR A 241 -7.88 0.04 -3.42
N ASN A 242 -8.63 -1.05 -3.53
CA ASN A 242 -9.98 -1.03 -4.08
C ASN A 242 -11.01 -0.67 -2.99
N PRO A 243 -12.17 -0.09 -3.38
CA PRO A 243 -13.29 0.10 -2.47
C PRO A 243 -13.79 -1.22 -1.88
N ARG A 244 -14.50 -1.12 -0.75
CA ARG A 244 -15.12 -2.29 -0.12
C ARG A 244 -16.14 -2.95 -1.04
N VAL A 245 -16.02 -4.26 -1.22
CA VAL A 245 -16.94 -5.09 -2.01
C VAL A 245 -17.47 -6.22 -1.13
N MET A 246 -18.76 -6.51 -1.22
CA MET A 246 -19.41 -7.59 -0.48
C MET A 246 -20.04 -8.59 -1.45
N GLN A 247 -19.89 -9.87 -1.15
CA GLN A 247 -20.45 -10.95 -1.96
C GLN A 247 -21.13 -11.98 -1.09
N LEU A 248 -22.28 -12.46 -1.55
CA LEU A 248 -23.08 -13.48 -0.88
C LEU A 248 -23.23 -14.67 -1.82
N ALA A 249 -22.96 -15.87 -1.32
CA ALA A 249 -23.11 -17.10 -2.07
C ALA A 249 -23.84 -18.15 -1.23
N VAL A 250 -24.71 -18.92 -1.89
CA VAL A 250 -25.36 -20.10 -1.33
C VAL A 250 -25.02 -21.28 -2.23
N ARG A 251 -24.53 -22.36 -1.63
CA ARG A 251 -24.24 -23.61 -2.33
C ARG A 251 -25.00 -24.75 -1.66
N TYR A 252 -25.58 -25.61 -2.49
CA TYR A 252 -26.17 -26.87 -2.09
C TYR A 252 -25.34 -28.03 -2.66
N GLU A 253 -25.02 -29.01 -1.82
CA GLU A 253 -24.24 -30.20 -2.14
C GLU A 253 -25.13 -31.43 -1.84
N PHE A 254 -25.15 -32.41 -2.76
CA PHE A 254 -25.98 -33.62 -2.70
C PHE A 254 -25.13 -34.88 -2.88
#